data_AF-X1DYY3-F1
#
_entry.id   AF-X1DYY3-F1
#
_cell.length_a   1.000
_cell.length_b   1.000
_cell.length_c   1.000
_cell.angle_alpha   90.00
_cell.angle_beta   90.00
_cell.angle_gamma   90.00
#
_symmetry.space_group_name_H-M   'P 1'
#
loop_
_entity.id
_entity.type
_entity.pdbx_description
1 polymer ?
#
loop_
_entity_poly.entity_id
_entity_poly.type
_entity_poly.pdbx_seq_one_letter_code
_entity_poly.pdbx_strand_id
1 'polypeptide(L)' 'QNIIMQSQIDKAAHNIFPLQDLQERKLNVLEYLIKFGQDFLRVVHGEFSKADYGEHKVISFQS' A
#
# COMPACT_ATOMS: atom_id res chain seq x y z
N GLN A 1 -23.01 -8.09 -16.10
CA GLN A 1 -22.03 -7.52 -15.15
C GLN A 1 -20.63 -7.77 -15.68
N ASN A 2 -19.76 -6.75 -15.71
CA ASN A 2 -18.42 -6.88 -16.26
C ASN A 2 -17.49 -7.52 -15.22
N ILE A 3 -17.27 -8.83 -15.34
CA ILE A 3 -16.49 -9.65 -14.39
C ILE A 3 -15.05 -9.12 -14.22
N ILE A 4 -14.47 -8.57 -15.29
CA ILE A 4 -13.11 -7.99 -15.27
C ILE A 4 -13.09 -6.74 -14.38
N MET A 5 -14.10 -5.87 -14.52
CA MET A 5 -14.22 -4.66 -13.70
C MET A 5 -14.38 -5.02 -12.22
N GLN A 6 -15.25 -5.99 -11.89
CA GLN A 6 -15.45 -6.42 -10.51
C GLN A 6 -14.15 -6.97 -9.91
N SER A 7 -13.41 -7.80 -10.65
CA SER A 7 -12.11 -8.33 -10.20
C SER A 7 -11.09 -7.23 -9.91
N GLN A 8 -11.06 -6.16 -10.73
CA GLN A 8 -10.17 -5.02 -10.49
C GLN A 8 -10.55 -4.26 -9.22
N ILE A 9 -11.84 -4.05 -8.98
CA ILE A 9 -12.36 -3.42 -7.76
C ILE A 9 -11.99 -4.26 -6.54
N ASP A 10 -12.26 -5.57 -6.59
CA ASP A 10 -11.98 -6.49 -5.48
C ASP A 10 -10.48 -6.53 -5.17
N LYS A 11 -9.63 -6.54 -6.21
CA LYS A 11 -8.18 -6.50 -6.04
C LYS A 11 -7.71 -5.19 -5.42
N ALA A 12 -8.23 -4.05 -5.84
CA ALA A 12 -7.89 -2.76 -5.25
C ALA A 12 -8.32 -2.71 -3.77
N ALA A 13 -9.56 -3.12 -3.49
CA ALA A 13 -10.10 -3.19 -2.14
C ALA A 13 -9.27 -4.10 -1.23
N HIS A 14 -8.83 -5.26 -1.70
CA HIS A 14 -8.03 -6.19 -0.89
C HIS A 14 -6.62 -5.68 -0.57
N ASN A 15 -6.07 -4.77 -1.38
CA ASN A 15 -4.75 -4.18 -1.10
C ASN A 15 -4.83 -3.03 -0.08
N ILE A 16 -5.92 -2.26 -0.07
CA ILE A 16 -6.11 -1.12 0.83
C ILE A 16 -6.77 -1.56 2.15
N PHE A 17 -7.75 -2.46 2.05
CA PHE A 17 -8.53 -2.99 3.17
C PHE A 17 -8.52 -4.53 3.22
N PRO A 18 -7.33 -5.16 3.31
CA PRO A 18 -7.21 -6.60 3.48
C PRO A 18 -8.02 -7.07 4.71
N LEU A 19 -8.86 -8.08 4.52
CA LEU A 19 -9.76 -8.59 5.57
C LEU A 19 -10.64 -7.51 6.23
N GLN A 20 -11.00 -6.46 5.48
CA GLN A 20 -11.80 -5.32 5.95
C GLN A 20 -11.13 -4.50 7.08
N ASP A 21 -9.80 -4.59 7.20
CA ASP A 21 -9.00 -3.82 8.17
C ASP A 21 -7.96 -2.99 7.43
N LEU A 22 -7.33 -2.03 8.10
CA LEU A 22 -6.33 -1.15 7.48
C LEU A 22 -5.11 -1.95 7.00
N GLN A 23 -4.61 -1.58 5.81
CA GLN A 23 -3.46 -2.20 5.14
C GLN A 23 -2.29 -2.47 6.10
N GLU A 24 -1.86 -1.46 6.86
CA GLU A 24 -0.70 -1.52 7.76
C GLU A 24 -0.89 -2.48 8.94
N ARG A 25 -2.13 -2.85 9.28
CA ARG A 25 -2.45 -3.79 10.36
C ARG A 25 -2.40 -5.25 9.90
N LYS A 26 -2.38 -5.49 8.58
CA LYS A 26 -2.44 -6.84 8.00
C LYS A 26 -1.28 -7.17 7.08
N LEU A 27 -0.86 -6.24 6.23
CA LEU A 27 0.21 -6.48 5.26
C LEU A 27 1.57 -6.16 5.88
N ASN A 28 2.48 -7.12 5.74
CA ASN A 28 3.81 -7.05 6.31
C ASN A 28 4.77 -6.30 5.37
N VAL A 29 5.66 -5.49 5.93
CA VAL A 29 6.74 -4.81 5.20
C VAL A 29 7.55 -5.75 4.28
N LEU A 30 7.72 -7.01 4.66
CA LEU A 30 8.45 -8.03 3.90
C LEU A 30 7.77 -8.35 2.56
N GLU A 31 6.44 -8.29 2.47
CA GLU A 31 5.72 -8.53 1.21
C GLU A 31 6.09 -7.47 0.17
N TYR A 32 6.14 -6.21 0.59
CA TYR A 32 6.54 -5.09 -0.26
C TYR A 32 8.02 -5.13 -0.61
N LEU A 33 8.87 -5.55 0.31
CA LEU A 33 10.31 -5.72 0.06
C LEU A 33 10.57 -6.80 -1.00
N ILE A 34 9.84 -7.92 -0.98
CA ILE A 34 9.93 -8.97 -2.01
C ILE A 34 9.49 -8.42 -3.37
N LYS A 35 8.42 -7.63 -3.41
CA LYS A 35 7.82 -7.14 -4.65
C LYS A 35 8.59 -5.99 -5.32
N PHE A 36 9.15 -5.09 -4.51
CA PHE A 36 9.69 -3.81 -4.97
C PHE A 36 11.17 -3.59 -4.60
N GLY A 37 11.76 -4.49 -3.80
CA GLY A 37 13.16 -4.41 -3.41
C GLY A 37 13.50 -3.16 -2.59
N GLN A 38 14.75 -2.71 -2.70
CA GLN A 38 15.31 -1.61 -1.92
C GLN A 38 14.64 -0.25 -2.19
N ASP A 39 14.04 -0.07 -3.38
CA ASP A 39 13.36 1.17 -3.74
C ASP A 39 12.17 1.45 -2.83
N PHE A 40 11.45 0.41 -2.40
CA PHE A 40 10.36 0.55 -1.45
C PHE A 40 10.84 1.12 -0.10
N LEU A 41 11.94 0.59 0.44
CA LEU A 41 12.48 1.07 1.72
C LEU A 41 12.91 2.54 1.61
N ARG A 42 13.55 2.92 0.50
CA ARG A 42 13.98 4.30 0.25
C ARG A 42 12.78 5.26 0.22
N VAL A 43 11.71 4.90 -0.49
CA VAL A 43 10.51 5.73 -0.62
C VAL A 43 9.78 5.82 0.73
N VAL A 44 9.53 4.71 1.41
CA VAL A 44 8.87 4.70 2.72
C VAL A 44 9.63 5.56 3.72
N HIS A 45 10.95 5.38 3.83
CA HIS A 45 11.76 6.20 4.71
C HIS A 45 11.68 7.69 4.36
N GLY A 46 11.80 8.04 3.07
CA GLY A 46 11.73 9.43 2.62
C GLY A 46 10.38 10.12 2.88
N GLU A 47 9.27 9.39 2.73
CA GLU A 47 7.93 9.92 2.93
C GLU A 47 7.54 10.01 4.41
N PHE A 48 7.85 8.98 5.20
CA PHE A 48 7.48 8.95 6.62
C PHE A 48 8.41 9.76 7.52
N SER A 49 9.67 10.00 7.11
CA SER A 49 10.58 10.90 7.86
C SER A 49 10.15 12.37 7.84
N LYS A 50 9.23 12.74 6.94
CA LYS A 50 8.70 14.10 6.78
C LYS A 50 7.26 14.24 7.27
N ALA A 51 6.62 13.15 7.65
CA ALA A 51 5.23 13.13 8.07
C ALA A 51 5.12 13.48 9.56
N ASP A 52 4.05 14.18 9.93
CA ASP A 52 3.75 14.46 11.32
C ASP A 52 3.12 13.23 12.00
N TYR A 53 3.26 13.13 13.33
CA TYR A 53 2.66 12.04 14.09
C TYR A 53 1.13 12.09 14.00
N GLY A 54 0.53 11.01 13.49
CA GLY A 54 -0.91 10.90 13.27
C GLY A 54 -1.39 11.38 11.89
N GLU A 55 -0.50 11.89 11.05
CA GLU A 55 -0.83 12.24 9.67
C GLU A 55 -1.09 10.98 8.83
N HIS A 56 -2.21 10.95 8.11
CA HIS A 56 -2.46 9.90 7.13
C HIS A 56 -1.62 10.14 5.88
N LYS A 57 -0.71 9.20 5.57
CA LYS A 57 0.21 9.30 4.44
C LYS A 57 -0.13 8.27 3.36
N VAL A 58 -0.40 8.76 2.15
CA VAL A 58 -0.54 7.92 0.95
C VAL A 58 0.77 7.97 0.17
N ILE A 59 1.40 6.82 -0.03
CA ILE A 59 2.61 6.70 -0.86
C ILE A 59 2.19 6.29 -2.28
N SER A 60 2.48 7.15 -3.24
CA SER A 60 2.32 6.88 -4.67
C SER A 60 3.64 7.07 -5.39
N PHE A 61 3.99 6.15 -6.29
CA PHE A 61 5.02 6.43 -7.29
C PHE A 61 4.42 7.40 -8.31
N GLN A 62 4.92 8.63 -8.35
CA GLN A 62 4.72 9.49 -9.51
C GLN A 62 5.70 9.01 -10.58
N SER A 63 5.15 8.60 -11.72
CA SER A 63 5.88 8.39 -12.98
C SER A 63 6.35 9.70 -13.57
#